data_AF-A0A495ZTB8-F1
#
_entry.id   AF-A0A495ZTB8-F1
#
_cell.length_a   1.000
_cell.length_b   1.000
_cell.length_c   1.000
_cell.angle_alpha   90.00
_cell.angle_beta   90.00
_cell.angle_gamma   90.00
#
_symmetry.space_group_name_H-M   'P 1'
#
loop_
_entity.id
_entity.type
_entity.pdbx_description
1 polymer ?
#
loop_
_entity_poly.entity_id
_entity_poly.type
_entity_poly.pdbx_seq_one_letter_code
_entity_poly.pdbx_strand_id
1 'polypeptide(L)'
;MKTFETRGPVDAARNYVVKRTTELADFVDRVKQGRYIVIFAPRQTGKTTFFRWALDALAADSITYFPIQLNFEAYKNLNASVFYGELYQDIREQIGKIFQKRGHVPSEALHQYLQGSQVTDHLSMLRFFTELENLLKPQRLVMIIDEFDGIPQTVVSDFLHSLRR
;
A
#
# COMPACT_ATOMS: atom_id res chain seq x y z
N MET A 1 -21.16 -7.65 -22.75
CA MET A 1 -22.26 -7.56 -21.77
C MET A 1 -21.67 -7.59 -20.37
N LYS A 2 -22.14 -6.75 -19.44
CA LYS A 2 -21.61 -6.73 -18.06
C LYS A 2 -22.24 -7.85 -17.22
N THR A 3 -21.54 -8.31 -16.18
CA THR A 3 -22.03 -9.37 -15.27
C THR A 3 -21.98 -8.95 -13.81
N PHE A 4 -22.78 -9.57 -12.95
CA PHE A 4 -22.60 -9.44 -11.51
C PHE A 4 -21.45 -10.34 -11.06
N GLU A 5 -20.47 -9.77 -10.36
CA GLU A 5 -19.36 -10.52 -9.76
C GLU A 5 -19.58 -10.62 -8.25
N THR A 6 -19.41 -11.83 -7.71
CA THR A 6 -19.69 -12.17 -6.30
C THR A 6 -18.49 -12.80 -5.60
N ARG A 7 -17.43 -13.14 -6.34
CA ARG A 7 -16.28 -13.92 -5.85
C ARG A 7 -15.02 -13.09 -5.64
N GLY A 8 -14.95 -11.86 -6.15
CA GLY A 8 -13.72 -11.07 -6.11
C GLY A 8 -13.89 -9.58 -6.38
N PRO A 9 -12.77 -8.86 -6.54
CA PRO A 9 -12.78 -7.45 -6.92
C PRO A 9 -13.54 -7.24 -8.23
N VAL A 10 -14.28 -6.13 -8.31
CA VAL A 10 -15.12 -5.83 -9.47
C VAL A 10 -14.40 -4.86 -10.41
N ASP A 11 -14.52 -5.11 -11.72
CA ASP A 11 -14.03 -4.23 -12.78
C ASP A 11 -15.22 -3.52 -13.41
N ALA A 12 -15.27 -2.19 -13.36
CA ALA A 12 -16.39 -1.42 -13.90
C ALA A 12 -16.57 -1.59 -15.43
N ALA A 13 -15.54 -2.02 -16.17
CA ALA A 13 -15.65 -2.35 -17.59
C ALA A 13 -16.40 -3.67 -17.82
N ARG A 14 -16.28 -4.64 -16.89
CA ARG A 14 -16.80 -6.00 -17.02
C ARG A 14 -18.01 -6.29 -16.13
N ASN A 15 -18.18 -5.53 -15.05
CA ASN A 15 -19.15 -5.82 -14.01
C ASN A 15 -20.13 -4.67 -13.76
N TYR A 16 -21.32 -5.01 -13.26
CA TYR A 16 -22.21 -4.04 -12.63
C TYR A 16 -21.65 -3.64 -11.26
N VAL A 17 -21.47 -2.34 -11.05
CA VAL A 17 -20.78 -1.80 -9.87
C VAL A 17 -21.56 -0.63 -9.32
N VAL A 18 -21.87 -0.67 -8.02
CA VAL A 18 -22.37 0.49 -7.28
C VAL A 18 -21.18 1.35 -6.87
N LYS A 19 -21.11 2.57 -7.41
CA LYS A 19 -20.03 3.51 -7.09
C LYS A 19 -20.23 4.07 -5.68
N ARG A 20 -19.19 4.01 -4.85
CA ARG A 20 -19.13 4.61 -3.51
C ARG A 20 -18.47 5.98 -3.55
N THR A 21 -18.99 6.87 -4.38
CA THR A 21 -18.31 8.13 -4.73
C THR A 21 -18.13 9.03 -3.51
N THR A 22 -19.15 9.12 -2.65
CA THR A 22 -19.12 9.96 -1.44
C THR A 22 -18.11 9.40 -0.42
N GLU A 23 -18.13 8.10 -0.17
CA GLU A 23 -17.23 7.43 0.76
C GLU A 23 -15.79 7.46 0.25
N LEU A 24 -15.58 7.34 -1.07
CA LEU A 24 -14.27 7.46 -1.68
C LEU A 24 -13.70 8.87 -1.52
N ALA A 25 -14.52 9.89 -1.74
CA ALA A 25 -14.09 11.28 -1.55
C ALA A 25 -13.74 11.59 -0.10
N ASP A 26 -14.56 11.17 0.87
CA ASP A 26 -14.27 11.31 2.31
C ASP A 26 -13.01 10.53 2.70
N PHE A 27 -12.84 9.30 2.20
CA PHE A 27 -11.63 8.52 2.46
C PHE A 27 -10.37 9.22 1.95
N VAL A 28 -10.40 9.68 0.69
CA VAL A 28 -9.27 10.41 0.10
C VAL A 28 -8.97 11.69 0.88
N ASP A 29 -9.98 12.46 1.27
CA ASP A 29 -9.78 13.68 2.06
C ASP A 29 -9.09 13.40 3.41
N ARG A 30 -9.50 12.34 4.10
CA ARG A 30 -8.86 11.89 5.35
C ARG A 30 -7.40 11.46 5.13
N VAL A 31 -7.09 10.81 4.01
CA VAL A 31 -5.71 10.48 3.62
C VAL A 31 -4.90 11.76 3.39
N LYS A 32 -5.47 12.75 2.70
CA LYS A 32 -4.79 14.03 2.45
C LYS A 32 -4.45 14.79 3.75
N GLN A 33 -5.27 14.61 4.77
CA GLN A 33 -5.05 15.15 6.13
C GLN A 33 -4.01 14.34 6.94
N GLY A 34 -3.42 13.28 6.38
CA GLY A 34 -2.41 12.46 7.05
C GLY A 34 -2.96 11.52 8.12
N ARG A 35 -4.25 11.15 8.06
CA ARG A 35 -4.87 10.29 9.07
C ARG A 35 -4.48 8.82 8.86
N TYR A 36 -4.23 8.11 9.96
CA TYR A 36 -4.20 6.65 9.99
C TYR A 36 -5.63 6.11 9.97
N ILE A 37 -6.01 5.36 8.92
CA ILE A 37 -7.39 4.90 8.70
C ILE A 37 -7.44 3.37 8.75
N VAL A 38 -8.34 2.84 9.58
CA VAL A 38 -8.63 1.41 9.64
C VAL A 38 -10.03 1.17 9.08
N ILE A 39 -10.16 0.28 8.10
CA ILE A 39 -11.45 -0.17 7.58
C ILE A 39 -11.68 -1.61 8.03
N PHE A 40 -12.61 -1.81 8.94
CA PHE A 40 -13.07 -3.14 9.34
C PHE A 40 -14.39 -3.46 8.65
N ALA A 41 -14.39 -4.43 7.74
CA ALA A 41 -15.62 -4.97 7.17
C ALA A 41 -15.47 -6.47 6.86
N PRO A 42 -16.57 -7.26 6.85
CA PRO A 42 -16.54 -8.67 6.46
C PRO A 42 -15.92 -8.93 5.08
N ARG A 43 -15.54 -10.18 4.80
CA ARG A 43 -15.08 -10.60 3.46
C ARG A 43 -16.14 -10.31 2.39
N GLN A 44 -15.70 -10.12 1.14
CA GLN A 44 -16.57 -9.88 -0.02
C GLN A 44 -17.44 -8.61 0.03
N THR A 45 -17.13 -7.67 0.93
CA THR A 45 -17.81 -6.36 1.00
C THR A 45 -17.27 -5.31 0.03
N GLY A 46 -16.37 -5.70 -0.88
CA GLY A 46 -15.77 -4.83 -1.89
C GLY A 46 -14.62 -3.94 -1.39
N LYS A 47 -14.03 -4.21 -0.23
CA LYS A 47 -12.91 -3.43 0.34
C LYS A 47 -11.73 -3.31 -0.61
N THR A 48 -11.25 -4.42 -1.17
CA THR A 48 -10.11 -4.43 -2.10
C THR A 48 -10.41 -3.59 -3.34
N THR A 49 -11.63 -3.66 -3.90
CA THR A 49 -12.05 -2.79 -5.01
C THR A 49 -12.04 -1.31 -4.58
N PHE A 50 -12.58 -1.01 -3.40
CA PHE A 50 -12.62 0.34 -2.87
C PHE A 50 -11.21 0.93 -2.70
N PHE A 51 -10.27 0.15 -2.13
CA PHE A 51 -8.88 0.54 -2.01
C PHE A 51 -8.21 0.77 -3.36
N ARG A 52 -8.49 -0.06 -4.38
CA ARG A 52 -7.99 0.17 -5.74
C ARG A 52 -8.47 1.51 -6.30
N TRP A 53 -9.74 1.84 -6.13
CA TRP A 53 -10.25 3.15 -6.56
C TRP A 53 -9.61 4.31 -5.78
N ALA A 54 -9.35 4.13 -4.49
CA ALA A 54 -8.64 5.14 -3.70
C ALA A 54 -7.19 5.34 -4.19
N LEU A 55 -6.49 4.25 -4.50
CA LEU A 55 -5.14 4.30 -5.09
C LEU A 55 -5.17 5.01 -6.45
N ASP A 56 -6.12 4.69 -7.32
CA ASP A 56 -6.25 5.34 -8.62
C ASP A 56 -6.56 6.84 -8.46
N ALA A 57 -7.43 7.22 -7.51
CA ALA A 57 -7.73 8.62 -7.22
C ALA A 57 -6.51 9.40 -6.67
N LEU A 58 -5.72 8.77 -5.79
CA LEU A 58 -4.47 9.36 -5.27
C LEU A 58 -3.38 9.41 -6.34
N ALA A 59 -3.29 8.38 -7.19
CA ALA A 59 -2.33 8.32 -8.29
C ALA A 59 -2.63 9.33 -9.39
N ALA A 60 -3.89 9.76 -9.56
CA ALA A 60 -4.24 10.85 -10.45
C ALA A 60 -3.59 12.18 -10.01
N ASP A 61 -3.38 12.37 -8.71
CA ASP A 61 -2.57 13.44 -8.12
C ASP A 61 -1.11 12.98 -7.93
N SER A 62 -0.53 12.49 -9.02
CA SER A 62 0.82 11.92 -9.04
C SER A 62 1.93 12.90 -8.65
N ILE A 63 1.66 14.21 -8.65
CA ILE A 63 2.60 15.23 -8.20
C ILE A 63 2.72 15.20 -6.67
N THR A 64 1.62 14.89 -5.97
CA THR A 64 1.55 15.00 -4.52
C THR A 64 1.73 13.66 -3.82
N TYR A 65 1.28 12.55 -4.39
CA TYR A 65 1.24 11.25 -3.69
C TYR A 65 1.99 10.12 -4.41
N PHE A 66 2.64 9.27 -3.61
CA PHE A 66 3.28 8.03 -4.04
C PHE A 66 2.59 6.84 -3.35
N PRO A 67 1.64 6.16 -4.02
CA PRO A 67 0.80 5.16 -3.36
C PRO A 67 1.39 3.74 -3.46
N ILE A 68 1.66 3.08 -2.33
CA ILE A 68 2.10 1.69 -2.24
C ILE A 68 0.96 0.81 -1.71
N GLN A 69 0.73 -0.32 -2.38
CA GLN A 69 -0.24 -1.33 -1.94
C GLN A 69 0.49 -2.58 -1.46
N LEU A 70 0.21 -2.99 -0.21
CA LEU A 70 0.70 -4.23 0.38
C LEU A 70 -0.47 -5.18 0.62
N ASN A 71 -0.21 -6.48 0.58
CA ASN A 71 -1.19 -7.52 0.90
C ASN A 71 -0.51 -8.61 1.72
N PHE A 72 -1.06 -8.93 2.89
CA PHE A 72 -0.46 -9.89 3.80
C PHE A 72 -1.18 -11.25 3.85
N GLU A 73 -2.01 -11.58 2.86
CA GLU A 73 -2.77 -12.84 2.83
C GLU A 73 -1.87 -14.08 2.98
N ALA A 74 -0.70 -14.05 2.34
CA ALA A 74 0.29 -15.14 2.35
C ALA A 74 1.32 -15.06 3.50
N TYR A 75 1.23 -14.06 4.39
CA TYR A 75 2.25 -13.78 5.41
C TYR A 75 1.98 -14.50 6.74
N LYS A 76 0.88 -15.27 6.82
CA LYS A 76 0.50 -16.00 8.03
C LYS A 76 1.61 -16.98 8.42
N ASN A 77 1.96 -16.98 9.71
CA ASN A 77 2.95 -17.86 10.32
C ASN A 77 4.42 -17.66 9.87
N LEU A 78 4.75 -16.57 9.18
CA LEU A 78 6.15 -16.22 8.93
C LEU A 78 6.85 -15.87 10.25
N ASN A 79 8.13 -16.21 10.35
CA ASN A 79 8.98 -15.67 11.41
C ASN A 79 9.32 -14.20 11.10
N ALA A 80 9.77 -13.46 12.13
CA ALA A 80 10.00 -12.02 12.01
C ALA A 80 11.00 -11.64 10.91
N SER A 81 12.14 -12.32 10.82
CA SER A 81 13.17 -12.00 9.83
C SER A 81 12.65 -12.22 8.40
N VAL A 82 11.92 -13.31 8.16
CA VAL A 82 11.30 -13.58 6.85
C VAL A 82 10.23 -12.54 6.54
N PHE A 83 9.36 -12.20 7.51
CA PHE A 83 8.34 -11.17 7.33
C PHE A 83 8.94 -9.84 6.85
N TYR A 84 9.99 -9.35 7.51
CA TYR A 84 10.61 -8.07 7.16
C TYR A 84 11.34 -8.13 5.80
N GLY A 85 11.98 -9.26 5.50
CA GLY A 85 12.59 -9.50 4.19
C GLY A 85 11.57 -9.49 3.05
N GLU A 86 10.46 -10.22 3.20
CA GLU A 86 9.37 -10.26 2.21
C GLU A 86 8.67 -8.91 2.08
N LEU A 87 8.42 -8.21 3.20
CA LEU A 87 7.87 -6.85 3.19
C LEU A 87 8.74 -5.90 2.35
N TYR A 88 10.07 -5.99 2.49
CA TYR A 88 10.98 -5.18 1.71
C TYR A 88 10.89 -5.48 0.21
N GLN A 89 10.83 -6.76 -0.17
CA GLN A 89 10.67 -7.13 -1.59
C GLN A 89 9.35 -6.61 -2.16
N ASP A 90 8.25 -6.78 -1.43
CA ASP A 90 6.95 -6.25 -1.82
C ASP A 90 6.99 -4.75 -2.07
N ILE A 91 7.60 -3.98 -1.16
CA ILE A 91 7.74 -2.53 -1.32
C ILE A 91 8.54 -2.19 -2.58
N ARG A 92 9.68 -2.86 -2.84
CA ARG A 92 10.50 -2.63 -4.04
C ARG A 92 9.73 -2.92 -5.32
N GLU A 93 9.01 -4.04 -5.35
CA GLU A 93 8.19 -4.41 -6.49
C GLU A 93 7.10 -3.38 -6.77
N GLN A 94 6.42 -2.90 -5.71
CA GLN A 94 5.38 -1.88 -5.86
C GLN A 94 5.95 -0.57 -6.36
N ILE A 95 7.09 -0.13 -5.83
CA ILE A 95 7.79 1.06 -6.33
C ILE A 95 8.10 0.89 -7.82
N GLY A 96 8.66 -0.25 -8.24
CA GLY A 96 8.92 -0.56 -9.64
C GLY A 96 7.67 -0.51 -10.52
N LYS A 97 6.58 -1.14 -10.08
CA LYS A 97 5.27 -1.14 -10.77
C LYS A 97 4.73 0.28 -10.95
N ILE A 98 4.88 1.15 -9.94
CA ILE A 98 4.44 2.55 -9.99
C ILE A 98 5.25 3.35 -11.01
N PHE A 99 6.58 3.25 -10.98
CA PHE A 99 7.44 3.93 -11.95
C PHE A 99 7.16 3.47 -13.39
N GLN A 100 7.00 2.16 -13.59
CA GLN A 100 6.61 1.59 -14.88
C GLN A 100 5.26 2.11 -15.35
N LYS A 101 4.22 2.11 -14.49
CA LYS A 101 2.88 2.62 -14.81
C LYS A 101 2.91 4.11 -15.19
N ARG A 102 3.80 4.89 -14.57
CA ARG A 102 3.98 6.32 -14.86
C ARG A 102 4.88 6.61 -16.06
N GLY A 103 5.58 5.61 -16.61
CA GLY A 103 6.58 5.82 -17.68
C GLY A 103 7.80 6.61 -17.23
N HIS A 104 8.09 6.63 -15.92
CA HIS A 104 9.25 7.31 -15.34
C HIS A 104 10.30 6.30 -14.88
N VAL A 105 11.56 6.73 -14.87
CA VAL A 105 12.65 5.96 -14.29
C VAL A 105 12.90 6.47 -12.86
N PRO A 106 13.13 5.59 -11.88
CA PRO A 106 13.58 6.01 -10.54
C PRO A 106 14.83 6.88 -10.63
N SER A 107 14.99 7.84 -9.71
CA SER A 107 16.27 8.55 -9.61
C SER A 107 17.40 7.57 -9.28
N GLU A 108 18.61 7.88 -9.72
CA GLU A 108 19.78 7.03 -9.45
C GLU A 108 19.98 6.80 -7.94
N ALA A 109 19.80 7.85 -7.13
CA ALA A 109 19.87 7.76 -5.68
C ALA A 109 18.82 6.78 -5.11
N LEU A 110 17.57 6.84 -5.59
CA LEU A 110 16.53 5.90 -5.17
C LEU A 110 16.85 4.48 -5.65
N HIS A 111 17.33 4.32 -6.87
CA HIS A 111 17.70 3.01 -7.39
C HIS A 111 18.81 2.36 -6.56
N GLN A 112 19.90 3.09 -6.29
CA GLN A 112 21.00 2.62 -5.45
C GLN A 112 20.54 2.30 -4.03
N TYR A 113 19.71 3.17 -3.44
CA TYR A 113 19.14 2.94 -2.12
C TYR A 113 18.31 1.65 -2.05
N LEU A 114 17.46 1.41 -3.05
CA LEU A 114 16.66 0.18 -3.15
C LEU A 114 17.48 -1.07 -3.53
N GLN A 115 18.74 -0.96 -3.92
CA GLN A 115 19.62 -2.13 -4.13
C GLN A 115 20.50 -2.41 -2.91
N GLY A 116 20.94 -1.37 -2.21
CA GLY A 116 21.84 -1.48 -1.06
C GLY A 116 21.14 -1.61 0.30
N SER A 117 19.84 -1.31 0.39
CA SER A 117 19.09 -1.37 1.65
C SER A 117 18.59 -2.77 1.97
N GLN A 118 18.28 -3.00 3.24
CA GLN A 118 17.56 -4.18 3.71
C GLN A 118 16.64 -3.79 4.86
N VAL A 119 15.53 -4.52 4.99
CA VAL A 119 14.65 -4.45 6.17
C VAL A 119 14.71 -5.81 6.86
N THR A 120 15.33 -5.85 8.03
CA THR A 120 15.55 -7.06 8.82
C THR A 120 14.68 -7.12 10.09
N ASP A 121 14.24 -5.94 10.55
CA ASP A 121 13.50 -5.72 11.79
C ASP A 121 12.75 -4.37 11.75
N HIS A 122 11.96 -4.07 12.78
CA HIS A 122 11.17 -2.83 12.85
C HIS A 122 12.02 -1.55 12.89
N LEU A 123 13.25 -1.58 13.42
CA LEU A 123 14.12 -0.40 13.48
C LEU A 123 14.77 -0.12 12.13
N SER A 124 15.17 -1.16 11.41
CA SER A 124 15.62 -1.04 10.01
C SER A 124 14.49 -0.58 9.10
N MET A 125 13.26 -1.05 9.34
CA MET A 125 12.05 -0.63 8.61
C MET A 125 11.75 0.86 8.82
N LEU A 126 11.83 1.33 10.07
CA LEU A 126 11.66 2.76 10.39
C LEU A 126 12.66 3.62 9.61
N ARG A 127 13.95 3.28 9.70
CA ARG A 127 15.02 3.99 8.97
C ARG A 127 14.81 3.94 7.46
N PHE A 128 14.35 2.79 6.96
CA PHE A 128 14.03 2.61 5.55
C PHE A 128 12.93 3.57 5.08
N PHE A 129 11.83 3.69 5.82
CA PHE A 129 10.75 4.61 5.46
C PHE A 129 11.16 6.08 5.57
N THR A 130 11.96 6.46 6.58
CA THR A 130 12.47 7.84 6.70
C THR A 130 13.27 8.25 5.47
N GLU A 131 14.21 7.40 5.03
CA GLU A 131 15.02 7.71 3.84
C GLU A 131 14.21 7.62 2.54
N LEU A 132 13.31 6.64 2.44
CA LEU A 132 12.42 6.51 1.29
C LEU A 132 11.56 7.77 1.12
N GLU A 133 10.99 8.32 2.20
CA GLU A 133 10.23 9.56 2.15
C GLU A 133 11.09 10.74 1.66
N ASN A 134 12.34 10.85 2.13
CA ASN A 134 13.26 11.89 1.68
C ASN A 134 13.58 11.77 0.19
N LEU A 135 13.79 10.56 -0.31
CA LEU A 135 14.10 10.28 -1.71
C LEU A 135 12.90 10.45 -2.65
N LEU A 136 11.68 10.33 -2.12
CA LEU A 136 10.43 10.51 -2.88
C LEU A 136 9.95 11.97 -2.91
N LYS A 137 10.56 12.89 -2.14
CA LYS A 137 10.19 14.32 -2.15
C LYS A 137 10.18 14.87 -3.59
N PRO A 138 9.17 15.69 -3.95
CA PRO A 138 8.16 16.30 -3.08
C PRO A 138 6.94 15.41 -2.77
N GLN A 139 6.89 14.17 -3.26
CA GLN A 139 5.74 13.29 -3.10
C GLN A 139 5.63 12.77 -1.67
N ARG A 140 4.40 12.65 -1.16
CA ARG A 140 4.07 11.99 0.10
C ARG A 140 3.77 10.51 -0.13
N LEU A 141 4.46 9.65 0.62
CA LEU A 141 4.19 8.23 0.61
C LEU A 141 2.80 7.94 1.22
N VAL A 142 1.98 7.15 0.52
CA VAL A 142 0.71 6.63 1.05
C VAL A 142 0.78 5.12 0.99
N MET A 143 0.52 4.45 2.09
CA MET A 143 0.50 2.99 2.16
C MET A 143 -0.92 2.49 2.39
N ILE A 144 -1.35 1.54 1.57
CA ILE A 144 -2.57 0.78 1.79
C ILE A 144 -2.19 -0.66 2.06
N ILE A 145 -2.67 -1.20 3.17
CA ILE A 145 -2.41 -2.57 3.61
C ILE A 145 -3.73 -3.35 3.54
N ASP A 146 -3.79 -4.36 2.67
CA ASP A 146 -4.89 -5.31 2.60
C ASP A 146 -4.56 -6.60 3.39
N GLU A 147 -5.59 -7.29 3.86
CA GLU A 147 -5.46 -8.52 4.68
C GLU A 147 -4.50 -8.34 5.87
N PHE A 148 -4.66 -7.24 6.62
CA PHE A 148 -3.82 -6.88 7.78
C PHE A 148 -3.74 -7.99 8.85
N ASP A 149 -4.78 -8.80 9.00
CA ASP A 149 -4.79 -9.96 9.90
C ASP A 149 -3.80 -11.08 9.49
N GLY A 150 -3.18 -10.96 8.32
CA GLY A 150 -2.11 -11.83 7.85
C GLY A 150 -0.75 -11.60 8.50
N ILE A 151 -0.54 -10.47 9.18
CA ILE A 151 0.73 -10.17 9.87
C ILE A 151 0.93 -11.15 11.04
N PRO A 152 2.11 -11.77 11.19
CA PRO A 152 2.42 -12.63 12.34
C PRO A 152 2.21 -11.91 13.67
N GLN A 153 1.61 -12.60 14.65
CA GLN A 153 1.32 -12.03 15.98
C GLN A 153 2.58 -11.53 16.70
N THR A 154 3.72 -12.19 16.48
CA THR A 154 5.01 -11.80 17.06
C THR A 154 5.58 -10.51 16.47
N VAL A 155 5.02 -10.03 15.34
CA VAL A 155 5.54 -8.88 14.58
C VAL A 155 4.57 -7.70 14.59
N VAL A 156 3.26 -7.96 14.67
CA VAL A 156 2.21 -6.94 14.48
C VAL A 156 2.37 -5.71 15.39
N SER A 157 2.78 -5.91 16.65
CA SER A 157 2.98 -4.80 17.60
C SER A 157 4.10 -3.88 17.14
N ASP A 158 5.29 -4.45 16.89
CA ASP A 158 6.47 -3.71 16.45
C ASP A 158 6.24 -3.00 15.11
N PHE A 159 5.57 -3.68 14.17
CA PHE A 159 5.16 -3.13 12.88
C PHE A 159 4.23 -1.92 13.03
N LEU A 160 3.24 -1.98 13.93
CA LEU A 160 2.34 -0.85 14.15
C LEU A 160 3.03 0.34 14.83
N HIS A 161 3.95 0.06 15.76
CA HIS A 161 4.70 1.11 16.45
C HIS A 161 5.65 1.86 15.52
N SER A 162 6.22 1.21 14.51
CA SER A 162 7.07 1.87 13.52
C SER A 162 6.28 2.80 12.58
N LEU A 163 5.00 2.52 12.32
CA LEU A 163 4.15 3.32 11.42
C LEU A 163 3.46 4.53 12.08
N ARG A 164 3.50 4.65 13.41
CA ARG A 164 2.80 5.71 14.17
C ARG A 164 3.66 6.94 14.50
N ARG A 165 4.91 6.98 14.08
CA ARG A 165 5.83 8.09 14.36
C ARG A 165 5.73 9.21 13.34
#